data_AF-A0A934M817-F1
#
_entry.id   AF-A0A934M817-F1
#
_cell.length_a   1.000
_cell.length_b   1.000
_cell.length_c   1.000
_cell.angle_alpha   90.00
_cell.angle_beta   90.00
_cell.angle_gamma   90.00
#
_symmetry.space_group_name_H-M   'P 1'
#
loop_
_entity.id
_entity.type
_entity.pdbx_description
1 polymer ?
#
loop_
_entity_poly.entity_id
_entity_poly.type
_entity_poly.pdbx_seq_one_letter_code
_entity_poly.pdbx_strand_id
1 'polypeptide(L)'
;MSKIIDFQCTYDNSVGISKEVTQKLDLQFPEAYKNWRSMAILAEELKKYDNANFCGLPFCHTVEGEAMGGSINFGDENIGPRAKDYICTTAQEILNLPEIDYSKGRISEVLKACKYLRDKGENVLLYISGPFTIMNVLIDPRHIFKIFRKDPDTMKVIFDKFQNEILRFVEEAQKVGVNMISYADSSGGLNILGPKFAEQTVEMFTYPLLKKIEEMINNETIVLLCPKTTFALLGTDKAAWKDINLGEPIKYSEACVKVMGQSKFVGQMCIKNKEFELKNGIIKTIALL
;
A
#
# COMPACT_ATOMS: atom_id res chain seq x y z
N MET A 1 -16.95 -16.07 -17.72
CA MET A 1 -16.39 -15.26 -16.62
C MET A 1 -14.89 -15.31 -16.76
N SER A 2 -14.25 -14.15 -16.80
CA SER A 2 -12.81 -14.04 -16.61
C SER A 2 -12.43 -14.66 -15.26
N LYS A 3 -11.20 -15.17 -15.15
CA LYS A 3 -10.71 -15.87 -13.95
C LYS A 3 -9.70 -14.97 -13.27
N ILE A 4 -9.81 -14.79 -11.94
CA ILE A 4 -8.78 -14.14 -11.15
C ILE A 4 -7.48 -14.95 -11.25
N ILE A 5 -6.42 -14.31 -11.70
CA ILE A 5 -5.07 -14.89 -11.80
C ILE A 5 -4.24 -14.34 -10.65
N ASP A 6 -3.46 -15.19 -10.00
CA ASP A 6 -2.53 -14.73 -8.96
C ASP A 6 -1.22 -14.23 -9.57
N PHE A 7 -0.63 -13.22 -8.93
CA PHE A 7 0.73 -12.78 -9.25
C PHE A 7 1.71 -13.44 -8.29
N GLN A 8 2.72 -14.12 -8.83
CA GLN A 8 3.80 -14.71 -8.04
C GLN A 8 4.79 -13.61 -7.64
N CYS A 9 4.81 -13.26 -6.36
CA CYS A 9 5.79 -12.32 -5.84
C CYS A 9 7.18 -12.99 -5.89
N THR A 10 8.07 -12.47 -6.73
CA THR A 10 9.46 -12.94 -6.84
C THR A 10 10.42 -12.18 -5.93
N TYR A 11 9.94 -11.11 -5.33
CA TYR A 11 10.63 -10.41 -4.26
C TYR A 11 10.10 -11.02 -2.99
N ASP A 12 10.91 -11.87 -2.36
CA ASP A 12 10.73 -12.20 -0.95
C ASP A 12 10.39 -10.90 -0.25
N ASN A 13 9.28 -10.87 0.50
CA ASN A 13 8.90 -9.72 1.31
C ASN A 13 10.19 -9.18 1.90
N SER A 14 10.65 -8.02 1.44
CA SER A 14 11.95 -7.48 1.81
C SER A 14 11.87 -7.19 3.30
N VAL A 15 12.18 -8.19 4.10
CA VAL A 15 12.14 -8.14 5.56
C VAL A 15 13.38 -7.34 5.93
N GLY A 16 13.14 -6.20 6.57
CA GLY A 16 14.20 -5.27 6.94
C GLY A 16 14.73 -4.40 5.81
N ILE A 17 15.82 -3.72 6.13
CA ILE A 17 16.53 -2.74 5.32
C ILE A 17 17.92 -3.33 5.03
N SER A 18 18.43 -3.12 3.81
CA SER A 18 19.77 -3.59 3.45
C SER A 18 20.82 -3.08 4.43
N LYS A 19 21.66 -4.00 4.93
CA LYS A 19 22.77 -3.68 5.84
C LYS A 19 23.70 -2.61 5.28
N GLU A 20 23.95 -2.64 3.96
CA GLU A 20 24.79 -1.68 3.25
C GLU A 20 24.25 -0.24 3.31
N VAL A 21 22.93 -0.09 3.47
CA VAL A 21 22.29 1.21 3.66
C VAL A 21 22.39 1.64 5.12
N THR A 22 22.04 0.74 6.04
CA THR A 22 22.04 1.06 7.47
C THR A 22 23.43 1.37 8.02
N GLN A 23 24.50 0.71 7.55
CA GLN A 23 25.88 0.96 8.01
C GLN A 23 26.42 2.33 7.59
N LYS A 24 25.87 2.93 6.53
CA LYS A 24 26.24 4.27 6.07
C LYS A 24 25.55 5.38 6.88
N LEU A 25 24.56 5.01 7.68
CA LEU A 25 23.70 5.92 8.40
C LEU A 25 23.91 5.76 9.90
N ASP A 26 24.09 6.87 10.60
CA ASP A 26 24.07 6.87 12.08
C ASP A 26 22.61 6.87 12.58
N LEU A 27 21.87 5.82 12.21
CA LEU A 27 20.48 5.63 12.61
C LEU A 27 20.35 4.48 13.60
N GLN A 28 19.65 4.75 14.70
CA GLN A 28 19.35 3.76 15.73
C GLN A 28 17.99 3.11 15.45
N PHE A 29 17.96 1.78 15.34
CA PHE A 29 16.73 1.00 15.22
C PHE A 29 16.29 0.53 16.61
N PRO A 30 14.98 0.59 16.95
CA PRO A 30 13.84 0.86 16.08
C PRO A 30 13.44 2.34 15.91
N GLU A 31 14.16 3.30 16.51
CA GLU A 31 13.76 4.72 16.46
C GLU A 31 13.70 5.29 15.04
N ALA A 32 14.51 4.75 14.12
CA ALA A 32 14.42 5.05 12.70
C ALA A 32 13.05 4.76 12.06
N TYR A 33 12.26 3.87 12.66
CA TYR A 33 10.88 3.57 12.25
C TYR A 33 9.82 4.42 12.94
N LYS A 34 10.19 5.34 13.83
CA LYS A 34 9.24 6.09 14.66
C LYS A 34 9.28 7.59 14.43
N ASN A 35 10.44 8.15 14.08
CA ASN A 35 10.62 9.59 13.89
C ASN A 35 10.68 9.99 12.41
N TRP A 36 9.98 11.05 12.05
CA TRP A 36 9.90 11.52 10.66
C TRP A 36 11.27 11.88 10.06
N ARG A 37 12.21 12.45 10.84
CA ARG A 37 13.54 12.84 10.33
C ARG A 37 14.34 11.62 9.92
N SER A 38 14.39 10.63 10.81
CA SER A 38 15.08 9.38 10.56
C SER A 38 14.47 8.62 9.38
N MET A 39 13.13 8.62 9.28
CA MET A 39 12.43 8.03 8.13
C MET A 39 12.80 8.72 6.82
N ALA A 40 12.82 10.06 6.79
CA ALA A 40 13.17 10.81 5.59
C ALA A 40 14.61 10.53 5.15
N ILE A 41 15.58 10.61 6.07
CA ILE A 41 17.00 10.32 5.80
C ILE A 41 17.17 8.91 5.22
N LEU A 42 16.54 7.94 5.87
CA LEU A 42 16.59 6.55 5.43
C LEU A 42 15.96 6.34 4.04
N ALA A 43 14.82 7.00 3.76
CA ALA A 43 14.18 6.90 2.45
C ALA A 43 15.03 7.53 1.34
N GLU A 44 15.74 8.63 1.60
CA GLU A 44 16.68 9.24 0.64
C GLU A 44 17.87 8.31 0.36
N GLU A 45 18.44 7.66 1.37
CA GLU A 45 19.54 6.72 1.14
C GLU A 45 19.09 5.44 0.43
N LEU A 46 17.89 4.92 0.75
CA LEU A 46 17.31 3.80 0.02
C LEU A 46 17.08 4.16 -1.45
N LYS A 47 16.56 5.37 -1.72
CA LYS A 47 16.41 5.86 -3.09
C LYS A 47 17.75 5.84 -3.84
N LYS A 48 18.82 6.35 -3.24
CA LYS A 48 20.17 6.36 -3.85
C LYS A 48 20.71 4.95 -4.07
N TYR A 49 20.58 4.09 -3.07
CA TYR A 49 21.05 2.71 -3.10
C TYR A 49 20.36 1.89 -4.20
N ASP A 50 19.03 1.99 -4.28
CA ASP A 50 18.21 1.28 -5.26
C ASP A 50 18.26 1.93 -6.66
N ASN A 51 18.95 3.06 -6.82
CA ASN A 51 18.90 3.90 -8.01
C ASN A 51 17.44 4.17 -8.46
N ALA A 52 16.58 4.50 -7.49
CA ALA A 52 15.16 4.73 -7.68
C ALA A 52 14.85 6.22 -7.89
N ASN A 53 13.72 6.50 -8.53
CA ASN A 53 13.26 7.86 -8.82
C ASN A 53 12.26 8.40 -7.79
N PHE A 54 12.16 7.74 -6.62
CA PHE A 54 11.23 8.09 -5.55
C PHE A 54 11.75 7.63 -4.19
N CYS A 55 11.27 8.28 -3.13
CA CYS A 55 11.43 7.88 -1.73
C CYS A 55 10.19 7.12 -1.26
N GLY A 56 10.35 5.88 -0.79
CA GLY A 56 9.24 5.02 -0.35
C GLY A 56 9.05 5.06 1.18
N LEU A 57 7.83 5.27 1.64
CA LEU A 57 7.48 5.36 3.07
C LEU A 57 6.08 4.77 3.35
N PRO A 58 5.80 4.26 4.55
CA PRO A 58 6.77 3.80 5.55
C PRO A 58 7.48 2.51 5.12
N PHE A 59 8.36 1.99 5.98
CA PHE A 59 9.12 0.75 5.72
C PHE A 59 8.40 -0.52 6.25
N CYS A 60 7.09 -0.44 6.51
CA CYS A 60 6.28 -1.55 7.04
C CYS A 60 4.79 -1.34 6.70
N HIS A 61 3.96 -2.35 6.95
CA HIS A 61 2.50 -2.30 6.75
C HIS A 61 1.75 -2.37 8.08
N THR A 62 2.22 -1.63 9.08
CA THR A 62 1.66 -1.67 10.45
C THR A 62 1.12 -0.34 10.95
N VAL A 63 1.36 0.76 10.25
CA VAL A 63 1.09 2.12 10.78
C VAL A 63 -0.40 2.40 10.93
N GLU A 64 -1.23 1.90 10.01
CA GLU A 64 -2.69 2.07 10.05
C GLU A 64 -3.29 1.25 11.20
N GLY A 65 -2.88 -0.02 11.32
CA GLY A 65 -3.34 -0.90 12.42
C GLY A 65 -2.86 -0.44 13.79
N GLU A 66 -1.62 0.05 13.92
CA GLU A 66 -1.13 0.67 15.15
C GLU A 66 -1.93 1.92 15.51
N ALA A 67 -2.25 2.78 14.54
CA ALA A 67 -3.02 4.00 14.79
C ALA A 67 -4.44 3.70 15.29
N MET A 68 -4.96 2.50 15.03
CA MET A 68 -6.22 2.00 15.58
C MET A 68 -6.06 1.27 16.93
N GLY A 69 -4.85 1.24 17.51
CA GLY A 69 -4.54 0.66 18.81
C GLY A 69 -3.79 -0.68 18.78
N GLY A 70 -3.43 -1.18 17.59
CA GLY A 70 -2.68 -2.43 17.45
C GLY A 70 -1.28 -2.39 18.09
N SER A 71 -0.84 -3.50 18.66
CA SER A 71 0.46 -3.60 19.34
C SER A 71 1.55 -4.01 18.37
N ILE A 72 2.65 -3.24 18.31
CA ILE A 72 3.73 -3.44 17.34
C ILE A 72 5.01 -3.91 18.02
N ASN A 73 5.59 -4.99 17.49
CA ASN A 73 6.98 -5.33 17.73
C ASN A 73 7.82 -4.68 16.63
N PHE A 74 8.58 -3.65 16.98
CA PHE A 74 9.34 -2.87 16.02
C PHE A 74 10.54 -3.61 15.43
N GLY A 75 11.00 -4.70 16.06
CA GLY A 75 12.19 -5.42 15.64
C GLY A 75 13.43 -4.51 15.59
N ASP A 76 14.31 -4.86 14.67
CA ASP A 76 15.55 -4.16 14.34
C ASP A 76 15.58 -3.84 12.83
N GLU A 77 16.73 -3.42 12.31
CA GLU A 77 16.91 -3.15 10.89
C GLU A 77 16.70 -4.37 9.98
N ASN A 78 16.89 -5.59 10.49
CA ASN A 78 16.82 -6.82 9.70
C ASN A 78 15.40 -7.35 9.61
N ILE A 79 14.56 -7.12 10.62
CA ILE A 79 13.21 -7.71 10.69
C ILE A 79 12.11 -6.65 10.49
N GLY A 80 12.32 -5.45 11.01
CA GLY A 80 11.37 -4.35 10.97
C GLY A 80 10.07 -4.56 11.76
N PRO A 81 9.15 -3.57 11.72
CA PRO A 81 7.92 -3.58 12.50
C PRO A 81 6.88 -4.62 12.04
N ARG A 82 6.34 -5.37 13.00
CA ARG A 82 5.28 -6.39 12.81
C ARG A 82 4.26 -6.40 13.95
N ALA A 83 3.10 -7.00 13.72
CA ALA A 83 2.11 -7.23 14.77
C ALA A 83 2.71 -8.04 15.93
N LYS A 84 2.40 -7.65 17.17
CA LYS A 84 2.86 -8.34 18.39
C LYS A 84 1.73 -9.15 19.02
N ASP A 85 0.68 -8.45 19.47
CA ASP A 85 -0.45 -9.02 20.18
C ASP A 85 -1.75 -8.53 19.51
N TYR A 86 -2.73 -9.41 19.36
CA TYR A 86 -4.04 -9.06 18.81
C TYR A 86 -4.94 -8.47 19.90
N ILE A 87 -5.62 -7.39 19.58
CA ILE A 87 -6.52 -6.67 20.48
C ILE A 87 -8.00 -6.95 20.22
N CYS A 88 -8.31 -7.66 19.13
CA CYS A 88 -9.67 -8.04 18.76
C CYS A 88 -9.77 -9.54 18.47
N THR A 89 -10.97 -10.09 18.69
CA THR A 89 -11.35 -11.48 18.39
C THR A 89 -12.74 -11.60 17.75
N THR A 90 -13.54 -10.52 17.77
CA THR A 90 -14.91 -10.46 17.26
C THR A 90 -15.13 -9.31 16.28
N ALA A 91 -16.20 -9.39 15.48
CA ALA A 91 -16.61 -8.31 14.58
C ALA A 91 -16.94 -7.01 15.34
N GLN A 92 -17.63 -7.12 16.48
CA GLN A 92 -18.04 -5.94 17.26
C GLN A 92 -16.83 -5.18 17.81
N GLU A 93 -15.80 -5.88 18.26
CA GLU A 93 -14.56 -5.25 18.73
C GLU A 93 -13.87 -4.47 17.61
N ILE A 94 -13.82 -5.03 16.38
CA ILE A 94 -13.27 -4.34 15.20
C ILE A 94 -14.07 -3.07 14.89
N LEU A 95 -15.41 -3.17 14.91
CA LEU A 95 -16.28 -2.03 14.61
C LEU A 95 -16.17 -0.92 15.68
N ASN A 96 -15.88 -1.30 16.92
CA ASN A 96 -15.67 -0.39 18.05
C ASN A 96 -14.26 0.21 18.11
N LEU A 97 -13.32 -0.21 17.25
CA LEU A 97 -12.00 0.38 17.19
C LEU A 97 -12.09 1.89 16.91
N PRO A 98 -11.21 2.70 17.50
CA PRO A 98 -11.18 4.13 17.23
C PRO A 98 -10.92 4.38 15.73
N GLU A 99 -11.43 5.50 15.24
CA GLU A 99 -11.00 6.04 13.96
C GLU A 99 -9.52 6.44 14.01
N ILE A 100 -8.86 6.51 12.85
CA ILE A 100 -7.45 6.89 12.80
C ILE A 100 -7.31 8.41 13.02
N ASP A 101 -6.51 8.78 14.01
CA ASP A 101 -6.05 10.16 14.23
C ASP A 101 -4.72 10.40 13.49
N TYR A 102 -4.80 10.91 12.26
CA TYR A 102 -3.63 11.22 11.42
C TYR A 102 -2.71 12.32 11.97
N SER A 103 -3.12 13.01 13.05
CA SER A 103 -2.30 14.04 13.70
C SER A 103 -1.35 13.49 14.78
N LYS A 104 -1.46 12.20 15.14
CA LYS A 104 -0.68 11.58 16.22
C LYS A 104 -0.06 10.24 15.80
N GLY A 105 0.83 9.73 16.66
CA GLY A 105 1.50 8.44 16.45
C GLY A 105 2.40 8.40 15.22
N ARG A 106 2.83 7.20 14.83
CA ARG A 106 3.76 7.03 13.71
C ARG A 106 3.14 7.42 12.36
N ILE A 107 1.83 7.26 12.18
CA ILE A 107 1.19 7.64 10.91
C ILE A 107 1.33 9.15 10.64
N SER A 108 1.27 9.97 11.70
CA SER A 108 1.59 11.40 11.59
C SER A 108 3.06 11.67 11.27
N GLU A 109 3.98 10.90 11.87
CA GLU A 109 5.42 10.99 11.58
C GLU A 109 5.73 10.59 10.12
N VAL A 110 5.03 9.60 9.58
CA VAL A 110 5.10 9.24 8.15
C VAL A 110 4.65 10.40 7.28
N LEU A 111 3.49 11.00 7.57
CA LEU A 111 2.98 12.15 6.81
C LEU A 111 3.94 13.36 6.86
N LYS A 112 4.58 13.61 8.01
CA LYS A 112 5.63 14.65 8.15
C LYS A 112 6.86 14.34 7.31
N ALA A 113 7.31 13.08 7.29
CA ALA A 113 8.43 12.65 6.46
C ALA A 113 8.10 12.80 4.97
N CYS A 114 6.90 12.41 4.55
CA CYS A 114 6.38 12.62 3.21
C CYS A 114 6.41 14.11 2.84
N LYS A 115 5.86 14.98 3.70
CA LYS A 115 5.87 16.44 3.48
C LYS A 115 7.28 16.96 3.27
N TYR A 116 8.20 16.62 4.18
CA TYR A 116 9.58 17.09 4.12
C TYR A 116 10.27 16.69 2.81
N LEU A 117 10.08 15.45 2.36
CA LEU A 117 10.65 14.97 1.09
C LEU A 117 10.03 15.68 -0.11
N ARG A 118 8.71 15.89 -0.12
CA ARG A 118 8.02 16.66 -1.17
C ARG A 118 8.49 18.11 -1.23
N ASP A 119 8.68 18.77 -0.08
CA ASP A 119 9.19 20.14 -0.01
C ASP A 119 10.65 20.24 -0.56
N LYS A 120 11.41 19.14 -0.56
CA LYS A 120 12.73 19.04 -1.21
C LYS A 120 12.67 18.73 -2.72
N GLY A 121 11.48 18.52 -3.28
CA GLY A 121 11.29 18.18 -4.69
C GLY A 121 11.37 16.68 -5.01
N GLU A 122 11.41 15.81 -4.00
CA GLU A 122 11.48 14.36 -4.21
C GLU A 122 10.13 13.76 -4.57
N ASN A 123 10.06 12.79 -5.50
CA ASN A 123 8.84 11.97 -5.63
C ASN A 123 8.68 11.09 -4.39
N VAL A 124 7.48 11.04 -3.82
CA VAL A 124 7.20 10.26 -2.62
C VAL A 124 6.16 9.20 -2.93
N LEU A 125 6.55 7.95 -2.69
CA LEU A 125 5.67 6.78 -2.76
C LEU A 125 5.20 6.42 -1.35
N LEU A 126 3.94 6.73 -1.05
CA LEU A 126 3.30 6.32 0.20
C LEU A 126 2.69 4.92 0.05
N TYR A 127 3.14 3.96 0.86
CA TYR A 127 2.51 2.65 0.96
C TYR A 127 1.25 2.74 1.83
N ILE A 128 0.12 2.32 1.26
CA ILE A 128 -1.17 2.23 1.94
C ILE A 128 -1.61 0.76 1.91
N SER A 129 -1.95 0.25 3.08
CA SER A 129 -2.34 -1.13 3.31
C SER A 129 -3.83 -1.30 3.08
N GLY A 130 -4.24 -2.41 2.46
CA GLY A 130 -5.64 -2.77 2.35
C GLY A 130 -6.20 -3.40 3.63
N PRO A 131 -7.51 -3.64 3.68
CA PRO A 131 -8.25 -3.93 4.90
C PRO A 131 -7.76 -5.20 5.61
N PHE A 132 -7.43 -6.28 4.88
CA PHE A 132 -6.97 -7.51 5.52
C PHE A 132 -5.58 -7.34 6.15
N THR A 133 -4.70 -6.60 5.50
CA THR A 133 -3.36 -6.30 6.00
C THR A 133 -3.43 -5.41 7.25
N ILE A 134 -4.33 -4.42 7.27
CA ILE A 134 -4.58 -3.60 8.46
C ILE A 134 -5.15 -4.48 9.59
N MET A 135 -6.19 -5.28 9.30
CA MET A 135 -6.81 -6.16 10.30
C MET A 135 -5.84 -7.21 10.84
N ASN A 136 -4.87 -7.67 10.05
CA ASN A 136 -3.84 -8.62 10.50
C ASN A 136 -2.89 -8.03 11.56
N VAL A 137 -2.98 -6.73 11.87
CA VAL A 137 -2.31 -6.11 13.02
C VAL A 137 -3.18 -6.14 14.28
N LEU A 138 -4.50 -6.23 14.10
CA LEU A 138 -5.51 -6.02 15.13
C LEU A 138 -6.13 -7.32 15.63
N ILE A 139 -6.27 -8.31 14.75
CA ILE A 139 -6.98 -9.56 14.97
C ILE A 139 -6.31 -10.72 14.24
N ASP A 140 -6.33 -11.90 14.85
CA ASP A 140 -5.89 -13.13 14.18
C ASP A 140 -6.74 -13.37 12.91
N PRO A 141 -6.11 -13.54 11.73
CA PRO A 141 -6.82 -13.73 10.46
C PRO A 141 -7.87 -14.84 10.48
N ARG A 142 -7.70 -15.87 11.31
CA ARG A 142 -8.68 -16.97 11.44
C ARG A 142 -10.05 -16.47 11.87
N HIS A 143 -10.12 -15.44 12.71
CA HIS A 143 -11.38 -14.82 13.12
C HIS A 143 -12.01 -14.03 11.97
N ILE A 144 -11.20 -13.27 11.22
CA ILE A 144 -11.67 -12.52 10.05
C ILE A 144 -12.25 -13.46 9.00
N PHE A 145 -11.54 -14.52 8.63
CA PHE A 145 -12.03 -15.47 7.63
C PHE A 145 -13.29 -16.20 8.10
N LYS A 146 -13.40 -16.46 9.41
CA LYS A 146 -14.62 -17.03 10.00
C LYS A 146 -15.80 -16.05 9.92
N ILE A 147 -15.60 -14.76 10.20
CA ILE A 147 -16.62 -13.71 10.09
C ILE A 147 -17.05 -13.63 8.63
N PHE A 148 -16.10 -13.42 7.70
CA PHE A 148 -16.39 -13.27 6.28
C PHE A 148 -17.16 -14.48 5.72
N ARG A 149 -16.82 -15.70 6.13
CA ARG A 149 -17.53 -16.90 5.69
C ARG A 149 -18.94 -17.04 6.28
N LYS A 150 -19.14 -16.67 7.54
CA LYS A 150 -20.40 -16.92 8.27
C LYS A 150 -21.41 -15.79 8.15
N ASP A 151 -20.93 -14.56 8.03
CA ASP A 151 -21.73 -13.35 8.06
C ASP A 151 -21.12 -12.28 7.12
N PRO A 152 -21.36 -12.41 5.80
CA PRO A 152 -20.87 -11.46 4.81
C PRO A 152 -21.42 -10.03 5.00
N ASP A 153 -22.63 -9.89 5.55
CA ASP A 153 -23.24 -8.57 5.80
C ASP A 153 -22.46 -7.82 6.88
N THR A 154 -22.14 -8.49 7.99
CA THR A 154 -21.23 -7.91 9.00
C THR A 154 -19.85 -7.61 8.44
N MET A 155 -19.31 -8.48 7.58
CA MET A 155 -18.03 -8.22 6.91
C MET A 155 -18.10 -6.96 6.02
N LYS A 156 -19.23 -6.73 5.35
CA LYS A 156 -19.44 -5.51 4.56
C LYS A 156 -19.36 -4.25 5.42
N VAL A 157 -19.98 -4.26 6.61
CA VAL A 157 -19.92 -3.12 7.54
C VAL A 157 -18.47 -2.88 8.02
N ILE A 158 -17.72 -3.95 8.28
CA ILE A 158 -16.28 -3.86 8.60
C ILE A 158 -15.52 -3.23 7.42
N PHE A 159 -15.77 -3.70 6.20
CA PHE A 159 -15.20 -3.15 4.98
C PHE A 159 -15.52 -1.66 4.80
N ASP A 160 -16.75 -1.23 5.02
CA ASP A 160 -17.13 0.19 4.94
C ASP A 160 -16.33 1.04 5.93
N LYS A 161 -16.10 0.55 7.16
CA LYS A 161 -15.24 1.22 8.15
C LYS A 161 -13.81 1.41 7.62
N PHE A 162 -13.15 0.34 7.17
CA PHE A 162 -11.78 0.43 6.67
C PHE A 162 -11.68 1.23 5.36
N GLN A 163 -12.71 1.18 4.51
CA GLN A 163 -12.75 1.98 3.29
C GLN A 163 -12.72 3.47 3.64
N ASN A 164 -13.49 3.90 4.64
CA ASN A 164 -13.52 5.29 5.09
C ASN A 164 -12.16 5.73 5.66
N GLU A 165 -11.50 4.89 6.48
CA GLU A 165 -10.17 5.20 6.98
C GLU A 165 -9.13 5.31 5.84
N ILE A 166 -9.13 4.38 4.88
CA ILE A 166 -8.18 4.45 3.75
C ILE A 166 -8.42 5.71 2.91
N LEU A 167 -9.66 6.10 2.66
CA LEU A 167 -9.98 7.34 1.93
C LEU A 167 -9.47 8.57 2.67
N ARG A 168 -9.65 8.64 3.99
CA ARG A 168 -9.08 9.71 4.81
C ARG A 168 -7.55 9.72 4.75
N PHE A 169 -6.90 8.55 4.73
CA PHE A 169 -5.45 8.52 4.61
C PHE A 169 -4.97 9.05 3.25
N VAL A 170 -5.66 8.70 2.17
CA VAL A 170 -5.37 9.24 0.82
C VAL A 170 -5.58 10.76 0.80
N GLU A 171 -6.61 11.27 1.46
CA GLU A 171 -6.84 12.71 1.59
C GLU A 171 -5.70 13.41 2.35
N GLU A 172 -5.28 12.88 3.50
CA GLU A 172 -4.16 13.41 4.28
C GLU A 172 -2.83 13.34 3.51
N ALA A 173 -2.61 12.27 2.74
CA ALA A 173 -1.45 12.12 1.88
C ALA A 173 -1.39 13.23 0.81
N GLN A 174 -2.53 13.56 0.18
CA GLN A 174 -2.62 14.67 -0.78
C GLN A 174 -2.34 16.02 -0.13
N LYS A 175 -2.83 16.27 1.11
CA LYS A 175 -2.56 17.52 1.85
C LYS A 175 -1.08 17.78 2.08
N VAL A 176 -0.28 16.72 2.26
CA VAL A 176 1.18 16.81 2.40
C VAL A 176 1.94 16.69 1.08
N GLY A 177 1.23 16.67 -0.04
CA GLY A 177 1.79 16.70 -1.39
C GLY A 177 2.29 15.37 -1.93
N VAL A 178 1.94 14.23 -1.33
CA VAL A 178 2.27 12.89 -1.87
C VAL A 178 1.73 12.76 -3.28
N ASN A 179 2.60 12.34 -4.22
CA ASN A 179 2.26 12.22 -5.63
C ASN A 179 2.20 10.77 -6.13
N MET A 180 2.65 9.80 -5.34
CA MET A 180 2.56 8.39 -5.67
C MET A 180 2.01 7.61 -4.47
N ILE A 181 0.98 6.80 -4.68
CA ILE A 181 0.40 5.94 -3.64
C ILE A 181 0.52 4.50 -4.08
N SER A 182 1.16 3.64 -3.28
CA SER A 182 1.16 2.20 -3.52
C SER A 182 0.10 1.53 -2.65
N TYR A 183 -0.96 1.03 -3.27
CA TYR A 183 -2.01 0.29 -2.58
C TYR A 183 -1.77 -1.22 -2.67
N ALA A 184 -1.73 -1.90 -1.53
CA ALA A 184 -1.56 -3.35 -1.48
C ALA A 184 -2.29 -3.98 -0.30
N ASP A 185 -2.94 -5.13 -0.54
CA ASP A 185 -3.51 -5.96 0.52
C ASP A 185 -2.96 -7.39 0.47
N SER A 186 -1.78 -7.60 1.03
CA SER A 186 -1.07 -8.88 0.92
C SER A 186 -1.82 -10.02 1.65
N SER A 187 -2.40 -9.72 2.81
CA SER A 187 -3.20 -10.67 3.60
C SER A 187 -4.55 -11.01 2.94
N GLY A 188 -5.04 -10.17 2.02
CA GLY A 188 -6.26 -10.37 1.25
C GLY A 188 -6.04 -11.00 -0.14
N GLY A 189 -4.85 -11.54 -0.42
CA GLY A 189 -4.51 -12.10 -1.73
C GLY A 189 -5.29 -13.36 -2.11
N LEU A 190 -5.38 -13.65 -3.41
CA LEU A 190 -6.04 -14.84 -3.96
C LEU A 190 -5.50 -16.15 -3.33
N ASN A 191 -4.20 -16.22 -3.09
CA ASN A 191 -3.53 -17.37 -2.50
C ASN A 191 -3.95 -17.66 -1.04
N ILE A 192 -4.56 -16.69 -0.35
CA ILE A 192 -5.02 -16.82 1.04
C ILE A 192 -6.55 -16.99 1.08
N LEU A 193 -7.26 -16.09 0.40
CA LEU A 193 -8.73 -16.05 0.43
C LEU A 193 -9.38 -17.11 -0.46
N GLY A 194 -8.67 -17.56 -1.50
CA GLY A 194 -9.27 -18.35 -2.58
C GLY A 194 -10.19 -17.51 -3.49
N PRO A 195 -10.61 -18.06 -4.63
CA PRO A 195 -11.28 -17.30 -5.70
C PRO A 195 -12.58 -16.65 -5.27
N LYS A 196 -13.43 -17.37 -4.51
CA LYS A 196 -14.74 -16.85 -4.08
C LYS A 196 -14.63 -15.62 -3.19
N PHE A 197 -13.79 -15.65 -2.16
CA PHE A 197 -13.64 -14.53 -1.24
C PHE A 197 -12.81 -13.40 -1.84
N ALA A 198 -11.88 -13.70 -2.75
CA ALA A 198 -11.18 -12.67 -3.52
C ALA A 198 -12.16 -11.88 -4.40
N GLU A 199 -13.05 -12.55 -5.13
CA GLU A 199 -14.11 -11.92 -5.93
C GLU A 199 -15.02 -11.04 -5.06
N GLN A 200 -15.53 -11.57 -3.94
CA GLN A 200 -16.34 -10.81 -3.00
C GLN A 200 -15.59 -9.59 -2.43
N THR A 201 -14.29 -9.71 -2.16
CA THR A 201 -13.45 -8.58 -1.71
C THR A 201 -13.33 -7.52 -2.79
N VAL A 202 -13.25 -7.92 -4.07
CA VAL A 202 -13.23 -6.94 -5.17
C VAL A 202 -14.54 -6.19 -5.23
N GLU A 203 -15.66 -6.90 -5.21
CA GLU A 203 -17.00 -6.32 -5.33
C GLU A 203 -17.38 -5.44 -4.14
N MET A 204 -17.13 -5.92 -2.92
CA MET A 204 -17.59 -5.26 -1.69
C MET A 204 -16.65 -4.14 -1.24
N PHE A 205 -15.36 -4.20 -1.59
CA PHE A 205 -14.36 -3.28 -1.05
C PHE A 205 -13.48 -2.65 -2.13
N THR A 206 -12.74 -3.46 -2.88
CA THR A 206 -11.61 -2.96 -3.70
C THR A 206 -12.09 -2.03 -4.81
N TYR A 207 -13.07 -2.47 -5.60
CA TYR A 207 -13.57 -1.67 -6.71
C TYR A 207 -14.30 -0.40 -6.21
N PRO A 208 -15.21 -0.46 -5.22
CA PRO A 208 -15.79 0.75 -4.62
C PRO A 208 -14.76 1.72 -4.04
N LEU A 209 -13.72 1.23 -3.37
CA LEU A 209 -12.63 2.06 -2.85
C LEU A 209 -11.92 2.80 -3.99
N LEU A 210 -11.51 2.07 -5.02
CA LEU A 210 -10.74 2.64 -6.13
C LEU A 210 -11.57 3.63 -6.95
N LYS A 211 -12.88 3.42 -7.13
CA LYS A 211 -13.77 4.42 -7.75
C LYS A 211 -13.81 5.73 -6.97
N LYS A 212 -13.94 5.68 -5.64
CA LYS A 212 -13.89 6.89 -4.81
C LYS A 212 -12.51 7.55 -4.83
N ILE A 213 -11.43 6.77 -4.85
CA ILE A 213 -10.07 7.30 -5.00
C ILE A 213 -9.91 7.98 -6.37
N GLU A 214 -10.41 7.40 -7.46
CA GLU A 214 -10.35 7.95 -8.82
C GLU A 214 -10.96 9.35 -8.89
N GLU A 215 -12.11 9.56 -8.23
CA GLU A 215 -12.81 10.84 -8.17
C GLU A 215 -12.12 11.86 -7.25
N MET A 216 -11.46 11.39 -6.19
CA MET A 216 -10.88 12.23 -5.15
C MET A 216 -9.46 12.73 -5.46
N ILE A 217 -8.64 11.92 -6.15
CA ILE A 217 -7.23 12.28 -6.37
C ILE A 217 -7.05 13.29 -7.50
N ASN A 218 -6.16 14.25 -7.28
CA ASN A 218 -5.80 15.24 -8.31
C ASN A 218 -5.00 14.59 -9.47
N ASN A 219 -4.80 15.33 -10.57
CA ASN A 219 -4.08 14.83 -11.75
C ASN A 219 -2.57 14.70 -11.52
N GLU A 220 -2.05 15.21 -10.42
CA GLU A 220 -0.63 15.14 -10.06
C GLU A 220 -0.31 13.91 -9.20
N THR A 221 -1.33 13.11 -8.85
CA THR A 221 -1.20 11.91 -8.04
C THR A 221 -1.51 10.67 -8.87
N ILE A 222 -0.67 9.65 -8.75
CA ILE A 222 -0.87 8.32 -9.35
C ILE A 222 -0.96 7.24 -8.28
N VAL A 223 -1.85 6.27 -8.50
CA VAL A 223 -2.03 5.11 -7.64
C VAL A 223 -1.45 3.87 -8.32
N LEU A 224 -0.46 3.29 -7.67
CA LEU A 224 0.23 2.07 -8.07
C LEU A 224 -0.39 0.89 -7.33
N LEU A 225 -1.23 0.15 -8.02
CA LEU A 225 -1.87 -1.05 -7.51
C LEU A 225 -0.87 -2.20 -7.47
N CYS A 226 -0.90 -2.96 -6.37
CA CYS A 226 -0.27 -4.27 -6.33
C CYS A 226 -0.77 -5.13 -7.51
N PRO A 227 0.12 -5.83 -8.25
CA PRO A 227 -0.30 -6.67 -9.37
C PRO A 227 -1.37 -7.71 -9.01
N LYS A 228 -1.37 -8.22 -7.77
CA LYS A 228 -2.42 -9.11 -7.27
C LYS A 228 -3.80 -8.43 -7.28
N THR A 229 -3.86 -7.18 -6.82
CA THR A 229 -5.09 -6.36 -6.86
C THR A 229 -5.50 -6.07 -8.30
N THR A 230 -4.53 -5.74 -9.17
CA THR A 230 -4.79 -5.50 -10.59
C THR A 230 -5.40 -6.71 -11.29
N PHE A 231 -4.82 -7.90 -11.11
CA PHE A 231 -5.37 -9.12 -11.71
C PHE A 231 -6.69 -9.57 -11.10
N ALA A 232 -6.94 -9.25 -9.82
CA ALA A 232 -8.25 -9.44 -9.22
C ALA A 232 -9.31 -8.59 -9.94
N LEU A 233 -9.05 -7.29 -10.16
CA LEU A 233 -9.97 -6.39 -10.87
C LEU A 233 -10.22 -6.84 -12.31
N LEU A 234 -9.17 -7.22 -13.04
CA LEU A 234 -9.27 -7.71 -14.41
C LEU A 234 -10.02 -9.05 -14.47
N GLY A 235 -9.76 -9.94 -13.52
CA GLY A 235 -10.39 -11.26 -13.43
C GLY A 235 -11.84 -11.22 -12.97
N THR A 236 -12.35 -10.07 -12.54
CA THR A 236 -13.76 -9.82 -12.19
C THR A 236 -14.43 -8.82 -13.13
N ASP A 237 -13.82 -8.53 -14.29
CA ASP A 237 -14.33 -7.58 -15.30
C ASP A 237 -14.63 -6.17 -14.72
N LYS A 238 -13.85 -5.72 -13.72
CA LYS A 238 -13.97 -4.39 -13.09
C LYS A 238 -12.94 -3.38 -13.58
N ALA A 239 -11.99 -3.84 -14.38
CA ALA A 239 -10.95 -3.01 -14.96
C ALA A 239 -10.53 -3.54 -16.33
N ALA A 240 -9.88 -2.69 -17.11
CA ALA A 240 -9.22 -3.06 -18.35
C ALA A 240 -7.83 -2.43 -18.42
N TRP A 241 -6.92 -3.07 -19.16
CA TRP A 241 -5.64 -2.49 -19.51
C TRP A 241 -5.80 -1.37 -20.53
N LYS A 242 -5.03 -0.30 -20.37
CA LYS A 242 -4.84 0.74 -21.37
C LYS A 242 -3.36 1.01 -21.56
N ASP A 243 -2.91 0.93 -22.80
CA ASP A 243 -1.50 1.12 -23.14
C ASP A 243 -1.18 2.60 -23.32
N ILE A 244 -0.04 3.02 -22.79
CA ILE A 244 0.59 4.31 -23.07
C ILE A 244 1.98 4.04 -23.62
N ASN A 245 2.26 4.53 -24.82
CA ASN A 245 3.55 4.40 -25.47
C ASN A 245 4.44 5.57 -25.07
N LEU A 246 5.57 5.27 -24.41
CA LEU A 246 6.56 6.23 -23.95
C LEU A 246 7.71 6.42 -24.98
N GLY A 247 7.71 5.65 -26.07
CA GLY A 247 8.62 5.79 -27.21
C GLY A 247 10.00 5.18 -27.05
N GLU A 248 10.41 4.83 -25.82
CA GLU A 248 11.75 4.30 -25.54
C GLU A 248 11.74 3.28 -24.38
N PRO A 249 12.71 2.34 -24.33
CA PRO A 249 12.90 1.50 -23.17
C PRO A 249 13.13 2.31 -21.90
N ILE A 250 12.43 1.96 -20.83
CA ILE A 250 12.42 2.74 -19.59
C ILE A 250 12.17 1.87 -18.36
N LYS A 251 12.78 2.22 -17.23
CA LYS A 251 12.49 1.56 -15.94
C LYS A 251 11.04 1.79 -15.54
N TYR A 252 10.40 0.77 -14.98
CA TYR A 252 8.98 0.84 -14.63
C TYR A 252 8.65 1.91 -13.59
N SER A 253 9.53 2.13 -12.62
CA SER A 253 9.39 3.21 -11.63
C SER A 253 9.37 4.59 -12.29
N GLU A 254 10.24 4.83 -13.26
CA GLU A 254 10.28 6.08 -14.03
C GLU A 254 9.07 6.22 -14.95
N ALA A 255 8.65 5.12 -15.60
CA ALA A 255 7.44 5.10 -16.42
C ALA A 255 6.20 5.50 -15.62
N CYS A 256 6.06 5.03 -14.37
CA CYS A 256 4.98 5.43 -13.47
C CYS A 256 4.97 6.94 -13.22
N VAL A 257 6.15 7.56 -13.07
CA VAL A 257 6.29 9.01 -12.91
C VAL A 257 5.91 9.74 -14.21
N LYS A 258 6.39 9.28 -15.37
CA LYS A 258 6.10 9.91 -16.68
C LYS A 258 4.61 9.89 -17.06
N VAL A 259 3.82 8.93 -16.56
CA VAL A 259 2.38 8.83 -16.86
C VAL A 259 1.48 9.50 -15.82
N MET A 260 2.03 10.16 -14.81
CA MET A 260 1.25 11.06 -13.95
C MET A 260 0.52 12.10 -14.81
N GLY A 261 -0.75 12.38 -14.49
CA GLY A 261 -1.62 13.24 -15.29
C GLY A 261 -2.21 12.59 -16.54
N GLN A 262 -1.68 11.46 -17.02
CA GLN A 262 -2.21 10.72 -18.18
C GLN A 262 -3.10 9.54 -17.75
N SER A 263 -2.83 8.96 -16.58
CA SER A 263 -3.65 7.95 -15.94
C SER A 263 -3.61 8.07 -14.42
N LYS A 264 -4.68 7.62 -13.77
CA LYS A 264 -4.81 7.56 -12.31
C LYS A 264 -4.23 6.27 -11.73
N PHE A 265 -4.29 5.17 -12.49
CA PHE A 265 -3.91 3.85 -12.01
C PHE A 265 -2.89 3.16 -12.92
N VAL A 266 -1.90 2.54 -12.29
CA VAL A 266 -0.97 1.57 -12.90
C VAL A 266 -0.86 0.37 -11.99
N GLY A 267 -0.49 -0.80 -12.52
CA GLY A 267 -0.33 -1.98 -11.67
C GLY A 267 0.08 -3.25 -12.40
N GLN A 268 0.78 -3.11 -13.52
CA GLN A 268 1.29 -4.25 -14.30
C GLN A 268 2.47 -4.97 -13.64
N MET A 269 3.20 -4.28 -12.77
CA MET A 269 4.35 -4.83 -12.06
C MET A 269 4.44 -4.24 -10.65
N CYS A 270 5.07 -4.97 -9.74
CA CYS A 270 5.30 -4.47 -8.39
C CYS A 270 6.34 -3.35 -8.43
N ILE A 271 6.02 -2.20 -7.83
CA ILE A 271 6.94 -1.05 -7.74
C ILE A 271 8.20 -1.33 -6.89
N LYS A 272 8.21 -2.42 -6.13
CA LYS A 272 9.39 -2.92 -5.42
C LYS A 272 10.38 -3.64 -6.34
N ASN A 273 9.96 -4.03 -7.55
CA ASN A 273 10.87 -4.53 -8.58
C ASN A 273 11.61 -3.37 -9.25
N LYS A 274 12.72 -2.94 -8.65
CA LYS A 274 13.50 -1.75 -9.09
C LYS A 274 14.18 -1.92 -10.45
N GLU A 275 14.49 -3.16 -10.81
CA GLU A 275 15.20 -3.52 -12.04
C GLU A 275 14.27 -3.84 -13.21
N PHE A 276 12.94 -3.77 -13.03
CA PHE A 276 12.00 -4.05 -14.10
C PHE A 276 12.03 -2.95 -15.17
N GLU A 277 12.35 -3.35 -16.40
CA GLU A 277 12.40 -2.48 -17.56
C GLU A 277 11.29 -2.80 -18.57
N LEU A 278 10.66 -1.76 -19.07
CA LEU A 278 9.71 -1.82 -20.18
C LEU A 278 10.49 -1.76 -21.49
N LYS A 279 11.00 -2.91 -21.94
CA LYS A 279 11.84 -2.99 -23.15
C LYS A 279 11.18 -2.47 -24.42
N ASN A 280 9.84 -2.50 -24.48
CA ASN A 280 9.06 -1.98 -25.60
C ASN A 280 8.61 -0.52 -25.43
N GLY A 281 8.94 0.12 -24.30
CA GLY A 281 8.50 1.47 -23.97
C GLY A 281 7.00 1.62 -23.73
N ILE A 282 6.25 0.52 -23.57
CA ILE A 282 4.81 0.56 -23.35
C ILE A 282 4.50 0.24 -21.90
N ILE A 283 3.88 1.19 -21.20
CA ILE A 283 3.32 0.96 -19.87
C ILE A 283 1.83 0.66 -19.96
N LYS A 284 1.40 -0.41 -19.30
CA LYS A 284 -0.01 -0.74 -19.12
C LYS A 284 -0.55 -0.06 -17.87
N THR A 285 -1.45 0.87 -18.11
CA THR A 285 -2.27 1.56 -17.11
C THR A 285 -3.59 0.84 -16.91
N ILE A 286 -4.28 1.15 -15.82
CA ILE A 286 -5.57 0.56 -15.48
C ILE A 286 -6.68 1.58 -15.66
N ALA A 287 -7.70 1.22 -16.43
CA ALA A 287 -8.97 1.92 -16.50
C ALA A 287 -10.02 1.10 -15.72
N LEU A 288 -10.66 1.71 -14.74
CA LEU A 288 -11.80 1.11 -14.04
C LEU A 288 -13.02 1.15 -14.98
N LEU A 289 -13.78 0.05 -15.01
CA LEU A 289 -14.98 -0.11 -15.86
C LEU A 289 -16.25 0.30 -15.14
#